data_AF-J8CZN6-F1
#
_entry.id   AF-J8CZN6-F1
#
_cell.length_a   1.000
_cell.length_b   1.000
_cell.length_c   1.000
_cell.angle_alpha   90.00
_cell.angle_beta   90.00
_cell.angle_gamma   90.00
#
_symmetry.space_group_name_H-M   'P 1'
#
loop_
_entity.id
_entity.type
_entity.pdbx_description
1 polymer ?
#
loop_
_entity_poly.entity_id
_entity_poly.type
_entity_poly.pdbx_seq_one_letter_code
_entity_poly.pdbx_strand_id
1 'polypeptide(L)'
;MKKIKKLIKLIGVIIILLIIIALVFPTWTSQIKGNNSISTLEQVEINGSDHEIMIRGKDKSNPVIIFVHGGPGSSEIPYAQKYQDLLEEKFTVVNYDQRASGKSYHFFED
;
A
#
# COMPACT_ATOMS: atom_id res chain seq x y z
N MET A 1 17.32 34.19 25.55
CA MET A 1 17.85 33.84 24.21
C MET A 1 18.41 32.41 24.09
N LYS A 2 19.37 31.97 24.92
CA LYS A 2 19.94 30.60 24.84
C LYS A 2 18.91 29.47 24.99
N LYS A 3 17.96 29.59 25.94
CA LYS A 3 16.87 28.62 26.14
C LYS A 3 15.94 28.50 24.92
N ILE A 4 15.59 29.63 24.29
CA ILE A 4 14.76 29.68 23.08
C ILE A 4 15.47 28.99 21.90
N LYS A 5 16.76 29.29 21.68
CA LYS A 5 17.55 28.62 20.62
C LYS A 5 17.65 27.10 20.83
N LYS A 6 17.78 26.64 22.08
CA LYS A 6 17.78 25.20 22.43
C LYS A 6 16.42 24.55 22.14
N LEU A 7 15.32 25.24 22.42
CA LEU A 7 13.96 24.77 22.14
C LEU A 7 13.71 24.63 20.63
N ILE A 8 14.08 25.64 19.83
CA ILE A 8 13.94 25.58 18.36
C ILE A 8 14.74 24.41 17.78
N LYS A 9 15.98 24.21 18.24
CA LYS A 9 16.81 23.07 17.82
C LYS A 9 16.16 21.73 18.17
N LEU A 10 15.59 21.61 19.37
CA LEU A 10 14.90 20.39 19.80
C LEU A 10 13.68 20.09 18.92
N ILE A 11 12.85 21.10 18.66
CA ILE A 11 11.67 20.96 17.77
C ILE A 11 12.11 20.55 16.37
N GLY A 12 13.16 21.18 15.81
CA GLY A 12 13.70 20.81 14.51
C GLY A 12 14.16 19.35 14.45
N VAL A 13 14.86 18.88 15.49
CA VAL A 13 15.27 17.47 15.59
C VAL A 13 14.06 16.53 15.66
N ILE A 14 13.04 16.88 16.44
CA ILE A 14 11.81 16.08 16.54
C ILE A 14 11.09 16.00 15.19
N ILE A 15 10.96 17.12 14.47
CA ILE A 15 10.33 17.14 13.15
C ILE A 15 11.12 16.27 12.16
N ILE A 16 12.44 16.38 12.14
CA ILE A 16 13.28 15.54 11.27
C ILE A 16 13.10 14.06 11.61
N LEU A 17 13.09 13.70 12.90
CA LEU A 17 12.84 12.32 13.33
C LEU A 17 11.46 11.82 12.90
N LEU A 18 10.41 12.64 13.03
CA LEU A 18 9.07 12.28 12.59
C LEU A 18 8.99 12.08 11.06
N ILE A 19 9.68 12.93 10.28
CA ILE A 19 9.76 12.77 8.82
C ILE A 19 10.49 11.47 8.47
N ILE A 20 11.61 11.17 9.11
CA ILE A 20 12.34 9.91 8.89
C ILE A 20 11.44 8.72 9.20
N ILE A 21 10.76 8.75 10.36
CA ILE A 21 9.81 7.68 10.75
C ILE A 21 8.72 7.53 9.69
N ALA A 22 8.12 8.63 9.23
CA ALA A 22 7.08 8.59 8.21
C ALA A 22 7.58 8.04 6.86
N LEU A 23 8.83 8.30 6.48
CA LEU A 23 9.43 7.81 5.23
C LEU A 23 9.81 6.32 5.28
N VAL A 24 10.15 5.79 6.46
CA VAL A 24 10.49 4.36 6.64
C VAL A 24 9.31 3.51 7.07
N PHE A 25 8.19 4.12 7.46
CA PHE A 25 7.02 3.37 7.90
C PHE A 25 6.41 2.63 6.69
N PRO A 26 6.23 1.30 6.78
CA PRO A 26 5.71 0.51 5.67
C PRO A 26 4.29 0.97 5.33
N THR A 27 3.94 1.00 4.05
CA THR A 27 2.56 1.26 3.65
C THR A 27 1.65 0.09 4.05
N TRP A 28 0.38 0.36 4.33
CA TRP A 28 -0.58 -0.66 4.73
C TRP A 28 -1.94 -0.43 4.06
N THR A 29 -2.81 -1.44 4.16
CA THR A 29 -4.22 -1.35 3.78
C THR A 29 -5.11 -1.47 5.01
N SER A 30 -6.29 -0.84 4.99
CA SER A 30 -7.17 -0.81 6.16
C SER A 30 -7.81 -2.17 6.40
N GLN A 31 -7.99 -2.57 7.65
CA GLN A 31 -8.60 -3.85 7.98
C GLN A 31 -10.10 -3.88 7.59
N ILE A 32 -10.55 -5.01 7.04
CA ILE A 32 -11.96 -5.28 6.77
C ILE A 32 -12.49 -6.14 7.91
N LYS A 33 -13.56 -5.69 8.59
CA LYS A 33 -14.18 -6.45 9.68
C LYS A 33 -14.86 -7.72 9.15
N GLY A 34 -14.53 -8.86 9.74
CA GLY A 34 -15.15 -10.15 9.43
C GLY A 34 -14.28 -11.30 9.93
N ASN A 35 -14.88 -12.44 10.30
CA ASN A 35 -14.12 -13.60 10.75
C ASN A 35 -13.38 -14.29 9.59
N ASN A 36 -13.89 -14.16 8.36
CA ASN A 36 -13.29 -14.74 7.16
C ASN A 36 -12.85 -13.67 6.14
N SER A 37 -12.70 -12.40 6.55
CA SER A 37 -12.25 -11.33 5.66
C SER A 37 -10.75 -11.42 5.37
N ILE A 38 -10.31 -10.73 4.31
CA ILE A 38 -8.91 -10.56 3.96
C ILE A 38 -8.64 -9.09 3.63
N SER A 39 -7.52 -8.57 4.12
CA SER A 39 -7.00 -7.26 3.77
C SER A 39 -5.49 -7.27 3.98
N THR A 40 -4.74 -7.48 2.91
CA THR A 40 -3.27 -7.51 2.90
C THR A 40 -2.73 -6.65 1.76
N LEU A 41 -1.53 -6.13 1.96
CA LEU A 41 -0.71 -5.43 0.99
C LEU A 41 0.68 -6.05 1.12
N GLU A 42 1.09 -6.80 0.12
CA GLU A 42 2.28 -7.66 0.19
C GLU A 42 2.97 -7.79 -1.17
N GLN A 43 4.25 -8.18 -1.11
CA GLN A 43 5.01 -8.52 -2.30
C GLN A 43 5.03 -10.02 -2.52
N VAL A 44 4.88 -10.40 -3.78
CA VAL A 44 4.96 -11.78 -4.26
C VAL A 44 5.94 -11.87 -5.41
N GLU A 45 6.74 -12.93 -5.44
CA GLU A 45 7.66 -13.18 -6.55
C GLU A 45 6.90 -13.74 -7.75
N ILE A 46 7.01 -13.09 -8.91
CA ILE A 46 6.42 -13.54 -10.18
C ILE A 46 7.50 -13.47 -11.26
N ASN A 47 7.83 -14.62 -11.86
CA ASN A 47 8.84 -14.73 -12.92
C ASN A 47 10.22 -14.13 -12.54
N GLY A 48 10.62 -14.22 -11.27
CA GLY A 48 11.93 -13.76 -10.78
C GLY A 48 12.02 -12.25 -10.52
N SER A 49 10.88 -11.55 -10.43
CA SER A 49 10.76 -10.15 -9.99
C SER A 49 9.79 -10.10 -8.81
N ASP A 50 9.99 -9.17 -7.89
CA ASP A 50 9.02 -8.90 -6.82
C ASP A 50 7.89 -8.01 -7.35
N HIS A 51 6.64 -8.34 -7.03
CA HIS A 51 5.48 -7.56 -7.43
C HIS A 51 4.56 -7.29 -6.25
N GLU A 52 4.08 -6.06 -6.12
CA GLU A 52 3.12 -5.68 -5.11
C GLU A 52 1.69 -6.09 -5.50
N ILE A 53 1.00 -6.72 -4.56
CA ILE A 53 -0.43 -6.99 -4.65
C ILE A 53 -1.16 -6.50 -3.40
N MET A 54 -2.36 -5.98 -3.59
CA MET A 54 -3.30 -5.71 -2.50
C MET A 54 -4.51 -6.62 -2.62
N ILE A 55 -4.70 -7.50 -1.64
CA ILE A 55 -5.83 -8.44 -1.61
C ILE A 55 -6.84 -7.97 -0.57
N ARG A 56 -8.07 -7.73 -0.99
CA ARG A 56 -9.16 -7.26 -0.12
C ARG A 56 -10.48 -7.97 -0.42
N GLY A 57 -11.23 -8.31 0.63
CA GLY A 57 -12.55 -8.91 0.51
C GLY A 57 -13.17 -9.21 1.87
N LYS A 58 -14.50 -9.18 1.95
CA LYS A 58 -15.24 -9.50 3.19
C LYS A 58 -15.26 -10.98 3.54
N ASP A 59 -15.04 -11.84 2.55
CA ASP A 59 -15.03 -13.29 2.71
C ASP A 59 -14.02 -13.93 1.74
N LYS A 60 -13.02 -14.63 2.26
CA LYS A 60 -12.00 -15.36 1.48
C LYS A 60 -12.58 -16.47 0.59
N SER A 61 -13.82 -16.91 0.86
CA SER A 61 -14.52 -17.90 0.04
C SER A 61 -15.22 -17.30 -1.18
N ASN A 62 -15.30 -15.96 -1.28
CA ASN A 62 -15.82 -15.30 -2.46
C ASN A 62 -14.93 -15.59 -3.68
N PRO A 63 -15.51 -15.58 -4.90
CA PRO A 63 -14.72 -15.70 -6.13
C PRO A 63 -13.60 -14.65 -6.18
N VAL A 64 -12.44 -15.04 -6.70
CA VAL A 64 -11.29 -14.16 -6.84
C VAL A 64 -11.38 -13.41 -8.17
N ILE A 65 -11.14 -12.10 -8.15
CA ILE A 65 -10.93 -11.30 -9.34
C ILE A 65 -9.58 -10.58 -9.25
N ILE A 66 -8.91 -10.43 -10.39
CA ILE A 66 -7.69 -9.64 -10.50
C ILE A 66 -8.05 -8.33 -11.17
N PHE A 67 -7.80 -7.23 -10.46
CA PHE A 67 -7.93 -5.88 -10.99
C PHE A 67 -6.59 -5.44 -11.58
N VAL A 68 -6.55 -5.32 -12.90
CA VAL A 68 -5.38 -4.85 -13.66
C VAL A 68 -5.60 -3.39 -14.02
N HIS A 69 -4.73 -2.52 -13.51
CA HIS A 69 -4.82 -1.10 -13.79
C HIS A 69 -4.47 -0.78 -15.25
N GLY A 70 -4.95 0.37 -15.73
CA GLY A 70 -4.53 0.92 -17.02
C GLY A 70 -3.16 1.60 -16.88
N GLY A 71 -3.04 2.81 -17.41
CA GLY A 71 -1.83 3.58 -17.23
C GLY A 71 -1.61 4.64 -18.30
N PRO A 72 -0.36 4.81 -18.78
CA PRO A 72 0.77 3.88 -18.60
C PRO A 72 1.34 3.88 -17.16
N GLY A 73 1.45 2.70 -16.54
CA GLY A 73 2.08 2.51 -15.22
C GLY A 73 1.34 3.08 -13.99
N SER A 74 0.05 3.43 -14.12
CA SER A 74 -0.71 4.07 -13.03
C SER A 74 -1.31 3.01 -12.09
N SER A 75 -0.70 2.82 -10.93
CA SER A 75 -1.25 1.97 -9.86
C SER A 75 -2.64 2.44 -9.41
N GLU A 76 -3.56 1.49 -9.24
CA GLU A 76 -4.91 1.74 -8.72
C GLU A 76 -5.07 1.38 -7.24
N ILE A 77 -4.06 0.75 -6.63
CA ILE A 77 -4.05 0.39 -5.20
C ILE A 77 -4.39 1.59 -4.29
N PRO A 78 -3.84 2.81 -4.50
CA PRO A 78 -4.16 3.96 -3.63
C PRO A 78 -5.63 4.37 -3.65
N TYR A 79 -6.39 4.01 -4.68
CA TYR A 79 -7.77 4.44 -4.87
C TYR A 79 -8.80 3.34 -4.61
N ALA A 80 -8.39 2.08 -4.62
CA ALA A 80 -9.26 0.92 -4.47
C ALA A 80 -10.27 1.03 -3.32
N GLN A 81 -9.84 1.43 -2.12
CA GLN A 81 -10.73 1.59 -0.96
C GLN A 81 -11.86 2.63 -1.15
N LYS A 82 -11.70 3.57 -2.09
CA LYS A 82 -12.69 4.62 -2.33
C LYS A 82 -13.88 4.13 -3.16
N TYR A 83 -13.70 3.11 -3.99
CA TYR A 83 -14.71 2.73 -4.98
C TYR A 83 -14.90 1.22 -5.19
N GLN A 84 -14.07 0.37 -4.57
CA GLN A 84 -14.18 -1.10 -4.71
C GLN A 84 -14.92 -1.76 -3.55
N ASP A 85 -15.54 -1.00 -2.64
CA ASP A 85 -16.28 -1.55 -1.50
C ASP A 85 -17.37 -2.55 -1.93
N LEU A 86 -18.15 -2.21 -2.96
CA LEU A 86 -19.17 -3.11 -3.52
C LEU A 86 -18.58 -4.39 -4.16
N LEU A 87 -17.36 -4.31 -4.71
CA LEU A 87 -16.66 -5.49 -5.21
C LEU A 87 -16.18 -6.37 -4.05
N GLU A 88 -15.61 -5.77 -3.01
CA GLU A 88 -15.11 -6.46 -1.81
C GLU A 88 -16.23 -7.21 -1.04
N GLU A 89 -17.51 -6.83 -1.22
CA GLU A 89 -18.66 -7.57 -0.69
C GLU A 89 -18.88 -8.92 -1.38
N LYS A 90 -18.55 -9.01 -2.67
CA LYS A 90 -18.92 -10.13 -3.56
C LYS A 90 -17.72 -10.93 -4.06
N PHE A 91 -16.53 -10.36 -3.97
CA PHE A 91 -15.30 -10.91 -4.49
C PHE A 91 -14.15 -10.75 -3.49
N THR A 92 -13.17 -11.63 -3.61
CA THR A 92 -11.81 -11.35 -3.12
C THR A 92 -11.07 -10.63 -4.24
N VAL A 93 -10.88 -9.32 -4.10
CA VAL A 93 -10.28 -8.46 -5.11
C VAL A 93 -8.78 -8.41 -4.92
N VAL A 94 -8.04 -8.82 -5.94
CA VAL A 94 -6.58 -8.72 -6.00
C VAL A 94 -6.22 -7.55 -6.92
N ASN A 95 -5.84 -6.42 -6.34
CA ASN A 95 -5.26 -5.31 -7.09
C ASN A 95 -3.79 -5.60 -7.32
N TYR A 96 -3.38 -5.64 -8.59
CA TYR A 96 -2.02 -5.99 -8.98
C TYR A 96 -1.32 -4.77 -9.58
N ASP A 97 -0.22 -4.35 -8.96
CA ASP A 97 0.70 -3.39 -9.57
C ASP A 97 1.57 -4.15 -10.58
N GLN A 98 1.37 -3.87 -11.87
CA GLN A 98 2.12 -4.49 -12.96
C GLN A 98 3.63 -4.19 -12.82
N ARG A 99 4.49 -5.01 -13.44
CA ARG A 99 5.93 -4.78 -13.46
C ARG A 99 6.26 -3.33 -13.83
N ALA A 100 7.26 -2.74 -13.19
CA ALA A 100 7.69 -1.37 -13.43
C ALA A 100 6.63 -0.30 -13.11
N SER A 101 5.64 -0.62 -12.25
CA SER A 101 4.59 0.32 -11.86
C SER A 101 4.31 0.28 -10.37
N GLY A 102 3.85 1.42 -9.83
CA GLY A 102 3.52 1.53 -8.41
C GLY A 102 4.64 1.03 -7.50
N LYS A 103 4.33 0.05 -6.65
CA LYS A 103 5.31 -0.58 -5.75
C LYS A 103 6.06 -1.78 -6.34
N SER A 104 5.70 -2.19 -7.56
CA SER A 104 6.43 -3.20 -8.34
C SER A 104 7.52 -2.58 -9.23
N TYR A 105 7.90 -1.32 -8.99
CA TYR A 105 9.01 -0.66 -9.69
C TYR A 105 10.33 -0.87 -8.93
N HIS A 106 11.30 -1.43 -9.63
CA HIS A 106 12.63 -1.69 -9.09
C HIS A 106 13.70 -0.93 -9.86
N PHE A 107 14.36 0.02 -9.19
CA PHE A 107 15.26 0.99 -9.83
C PHE A 107 16.42 0.36 -10.64
N PHE A 108 16.87 -0.84 -10.28
CA PHE A 108 17.98 -1.52 -10.96
C PHE A 108 17.54 -2.67 -11.88
N GLU A 109 16.23 -2.93 -12.00
CA GLU A 109 15.68 -4.05 -12.78
C GLU A 109 14.77 -3.60 -13.93
N ASP A 110 14.19 -2.39 -13.85
CA ASP A 110 13.19 -1.84 -14.78
C ASP A 110 13.61 -0.57 -15.52
#